data_AF-A0A7Z9YXB3-F1
#
_entry.id   AF-A0A7Z9YXB3-F1
#
_cell.length_a   1.000
_cell.length_b   1.000
_cell.length_c   1.000
_cell.angle_alpha   90.00
_cell.angle_beta   90.00
_cell.angle_gamma   90.00
#
_symmetry.space_group_name_H-M   'P 1'
#
loop_
_entity.id
_entity.type
_entity.pdbx_description
1 polymer ?
#
loop_
_entity_poly.entity_id
_entity_poly.type
_entity_poly.pdbx_seq_one_letter_code
_entity_poly.pdbx_strand_id
1 'polypeptide(L)'
;MNMFTKLKLSQKTAADIEWDMTPDLAFCTFSAKGLREDLPNTDERVCYFFVDNYGDEPRLYLMERGTRFVNILAEIKAPLTMMNDCIIDHGCALSSKDNFPINSALKTWLLSEVVEQESSPFLIPTIKEEAEQENMGKTLPPSGKTGFNGDIIHLPEEPSTYDDEQIKEITTRWNFYDTSLNPQGEFSNGLADTGDTLTVSDERTGLQWQWAGLDLCSVRRMTGNIEQLNKDGFAGFHDWRMPTVEEAMSLMEPSPNAKGLYLHSCFSKEQPFIFVAARRKPTGYWFVDYKQGKTYWSSGTVPGGFCRLCRKME
;
A
#
# COMPACT_ATOMS: atom_id res chain seq x y z
N MET A 1 -11.38 -9.81 32.11
CA MET A 1 -12.03 -11.00 31.54
C MET A 1 -12.77 -10.50 30.30
N ASN A 2 -12.18 -10.67 29.12
CA ASN A 2 -12.67 -10.08 27.86
C ASN A 2 -14.00 -10.71 27.44
N MET A 3 -15.10 -10.01 27.66
CA MET A 3 -16.28 -10.07 26.78
C MET A 3 -16.06 -8.87 25.86
N PHE A 4 -15.83 -8.96 24.55
CA PHE A 4 -16.63 -9.60 23.52
C PHE A 4 -15.71 -9.95 22.35
N THR A 5 -15.57 -11.23 22.03
CA THR A 5 -14.82 -11.69 20.85
C THR A 5 -15.74 -12.58 20.05
N LYS A 6 -16.49 -12.05 19.07
CA LYS A 6 -17.18 -12.91 18.08
C LYS A 6 -17.66 -12.26 16.78
N LEU A 7 -17.14 -11.10 16.35
CA LEU A 7 -17.24 -10.70 14.94
C LEU A 7 -16.02 -11.19 14.17
N LYS A 8 -16.06 -12.45 13.71
CA LYS A 8 -15.03 -13.02 12.84
C LYS A 8 -15.26 -12.55 11.40
N LEU A 9 -14.82 -11.33 11.08
CA LEU A 9 -14.92 -10.77 9.73
C LEU A 9 -13.77 -11.24 8.81
N SER A 10 -12.61 -11.58 9.38
CA SER A 10 -11.50 -12.28 8.68
C SER A 10 -10.48 -12.82 9.69
N GLN A 11 -9.50 -13.62 9.26
CA GLN A 11 -8.35 -14.04 10.10
C GLN A 11 -7.43 -12.87 10.52
N LYS A 12 -7.51 -11.72 9.86
CA LYS A 12 -6.67 -10.53 10.10
C LYS A 12 -7.39 -9.40 10.87
N THR A 13 -8.71 -9.50 11.06
CA THR A 13 -9.51 -8.52 11.80
C THR A 13 -9.43 -8.84 13.29
N ALA A 14 -8.31 -8.52 13.91
CA ALA A 14 -8.06 -8.68 15.34
C ALA A 14 -8.32 -7.38 16.14
N ALA A 15 -9.19 -6.50 15.64
CA ALA A 15 -9.46 -5.22 16.28
C ALA A 15 -10.68 -5.32 17.20
N ASP A 16 -10.52 -4.82 18.43
CA ASP A 16 -11.63 -4.61 19.35
C ASP A 16 -12.58 -3.53 18.79
N ILE A 17 -13.87 -3.74 19.00
CA ILE A 17 -14.89 -2.75 18.62
C ILE A 17 -14.90 -1.67 19.69
N GLU A 18 -14.48 -0.46 19.30
CA GLU A 18 -14.51 0.73 20.14
C GLU A 18 -15.86 1.41 20.00
N TRP A 19 -16.73 1.21 20.99
CA TRP A 19 -18.12 1.65 20.94
C TRP A 19 -18.30 3.15 21.12
N ASP A 20 -17.33 3.81 21.73
CA ASP A 20 -17.38 5.24 22.02
C ASP A 20 -16.61 6.06 20.95
N MET A 21 -16.05 5.38 19.95
CA MET A 21 -15.40 6.01 18.81
C MET A 21 -16.42 6.63 17.86
N THR A 22 -16.19 7.89 17.50
CA THR A 22 -17.01 8.64 16.53
C THR A 22 -16.24 8.90 15.23
N PRO A 23 -16.92 9.20 14.11
CA PRO A 23 -16.24 9.59 12.86
C PRO A 23 -15.25 10.74 13.05
N ASP A 24 -15.63 11.77 13.83
CA ASP A 24 -14.77 12.92 14.12
C ASP A 24 -13.57 12.54 15.00
N LEU A 25 -13.78 11.71 16.02
CA LEU A 25 -12.70 11.26 16.90
C LEU A 25 -11.72 10.36 16.13
N ALA A 26 -12.23 9.49 15.28
CA ALA A 26 -11.44 8.65 14.39
C ALA A 26 -10.66 9.50 13.38
N PHE A 27 -11.28 10.54 12.83
CA PHE A 27 -10.60 11.50 11.96
C PHE A 27 -9.51 12.27 12.72
N CYS A 28 -9.79 12.78 13.91
CA CYS A 28 -8.79 13.49 14.71
C CYS A 28 -7.62 12.59 15.08
N THR A 29 -7.91 11.36 15.52
CA THR A 29 -6.91 10.39 15.98
C THR A 29 -6.04 9.88 14.82
N PHE A 30 -6.63 9.56 13.66
CA PHE A 30 -5.93 8.86 12.57
C PHE A 30 -5.71 9.69 11.30
N SER A 31 -6.32 10.87 11.16
CA SER A 31 -6.22 11.73 9.97
C SER A 31 -5.50 13.08 10.20
N ALA A 32 -5.07 13.39 11.43
CA ALA A 32 -4.43 14.67 11.75
C ALA A 32 -3.19 14.94 10.88
N LYS A 33 -3.39 15.74 9.82
CA LYS A 33 -2.36 16.29 8.93
C LYS A 33 -1.35 17.24 9.64
N GLY A 34 -1.33 17.32 10.97
CA GLY A 34 -0.59 18.37 11.70
C GLY A 34 0.03 18.01 13.07
N LEU A 35 -0.15 16.80 13.61
CA LEU A 35 0.47 16.38 14.89
C LEU A 35 1.55 15.31 14.65
N ARG A 36 2.28 15.45 13.53
CA ARG A 36 3.10 14.41 12.89
C ARG A 36 4.38 14.00 13.63
N GLU A 37 4.70 14.57 14.79
CA GLU A 37 5.96 14.28 15.47
C GLU A 37 5.86 13.18 16.54
N ASP A 38 4.67 12.94 17.14
CA ASP A 38 4.58 12.11 18.35
C ASP A 38 3.73 10.85 18.26
N LEU A 39 3.05 10.58 17.13
CA LEU A 39 2.34 9.31 16.97
C LEU A 39 3.30 8.24 16.44
N PRO A 40 3.73 7.26 17.25
CA PRO A 40 4.43 6.10 16.72
C PRO A 40 3.55 5.47 15.64
N ASN A 41 4.18 5.04 14.54
CA ASN A 41 3.49 4.40 13.43
C ASN A 41 3.11 2.98 13.84
N THR A 42 2.02 2.86 14.61
CA THR A 42 1.51 1.62 15.19
C THR A 42 0.66 0.88 14.14
N ASP A 43 0.68 -0.45 14.19
CA ASP A 43 -0.33 -1.30 13.52
C ASP A 43 -1.67 -1.28 14.27
N GLU A 44 -1.88 -0.25 15.09
CA GLU A 44 -3.07 -0.04 15.89
C GLU A 44 -4.25 0.28 14.98
N ARG A 45 -5.33 -0.44 15.23
CA ARG A 45 -6.56 -0.36 14.46
C ARG A 45 -7.70 -0.37 15.44
N VAL A 46 -8.71 0.44 15.14
CA VAL A 46 -9.97 0.42 15.85
C VAL A 46 -11.08 0.08 14.87
N CYS A 47 -12.04 -0.71 15.33
CA CYS A 47 -13.28 -0.93 14.63
C CYS A 47 -14.39 -0.14 15.30
N TYR A 48 -15.22 0.58 14.55
CA TYR A 48 -16.36 1.30 15.11
C TYR A 48 -17.53 1.38 14.13
N PHE A 49 -18.73 1.55 14.68
CA PHE A 49 -19.95 1.70 13.90
C PHE A 49 -20.32 3.17 13.75
N PHE A 50 -20.84 3.54 12.58
CA PHE A 50 -21.36 4.88 12.34
C PHE A 50 -22.49 4.87 11.30
N VAL A 51 -23.38 5.86 11.39
CA VAL A 51 -24.45 6.10 10.42
C VAL A 51 -23.96 7.10 9.37
N ASP A 52 -23.97 6.70 8.11
CA ASP A 52 -23.72 7.54 6.94
C ASP A 52 -25.06 8.09 6.42
N ASN A 53 -25.22 9.42 6.37
CA ASN A 53 -26.42 10.06 5.83
C ASN A 53 -26.13 10.94 4.58
N TYR A 54 -25.12 10.59 3.79
CA TYR A 54 -24.85 11.31 2.53
C TYR A 54 -25.76 10.90 1.37
N GLY A 55 -26.31 9.68 1.41
CA GLY A 55 -27.17 9.08 0.38
C GLY A 55 -28.64 9.51 0.45
N ASP A 56 -29.49 8.82 -0.32
CA ASP A 56 -30.95 9.03 -0.31
C ASP A 56 -31.60 8.51 0.97
N GLU A 57 -31.03 7.47 1.57
CA GLU A 57 -31.40 6.88 2.86
C GLU A 57 -30.15 6.66 3.71
N PRO A 58 -30.23 6.82 5.04
CA PRO A 58 -29.11 6.55 5.93
C PRO A 58 -28.71 5.09 5.92
N ARG A 59 -27.42 4.84 6.08
CA ARG A 59 -26.83 3.50 6.12
C ARG A 59 -25.94 3.35 7.33
N LEU A 60 -25.90 2.15 7.91
CA LEU A 60 -25.05 1.83 9.05
C LEU A 60 -23.85 1.00 8.58
N TYR A 61 -22.64 1.41 8.94
CA TYR A 61 -21.42 0.73 8.54
C TYR A 61 -20.57 0.34 9.74
N LEU A 62 -19.81 -0.74 9.57
CA LEU A 62 -18.68 -1.09 10.40
C LEU A 62 -17.38 -0.66 9.71
N MET A 63 -16.65 0.24 10.34
CA MET A 63 -15.41 0.83 9.83
C MET A 63 -14.21 0.22 10.55
N GLU A 64 -13.14 -0.07 9.81
CA GLU A 64 -11.78 -0.24 10.34
C GLU A 64 -10.99 1.04 10.07
N ARG A 65 -10.48 1.66 11.14
CA ARG A 65 -9.65 2.85 11.05
C ARG A 65 -8.32 2.63 11.76
N GLY A 66 -7.25 3.03 11.08
CA GLY A 66 -5.91 3.18 11.63
C GLY A 66 -5.14 4.19 10.79
N THR A 67 -3.90 4.54 11.12
CA THR A 67 -3.13 5.54 10.36
C THR A 67 -3.07 5.25 8.84
N ARG A 68 -3.04 3.95 8.48
CA ARG A 68 -3.00 3.44 7.09
C ARG A 68 -4.25 2.65 6.66
N PHE A 69 -5.23 2.50 7.55
CA PHE A 69 -6.42 1.68 7.30
C PHE A 69 -7.67 2.57 7.26
N VAL A 70 -8.40 2.52 6.14
CA VAL A 70 -9.66 3.24 5.89
C VAL A 70 -10.58 2.26 5.16
N ASN A 71 -11.14 1.30 5.88
CA ASN A 71 -11.90 0.21 5.26
C ASN A 71 -13.31 0.15 5.83
N ILE A 72 -14.33 0.16 4.98
CA ILE A 72 -15.67 -0.27 5.37
C ILE A 72 -15.66 -1.79 5.36
N LEU A 73 -15.70 -2.41 6.54
CA LEU A 73 -15.66 -3.87 6.69
C LEU A 73 -17.00 -4.50 6.29
N ALA A 74 -18.10 -3.87 6.69
CA ALA A 74 -19.45 -4.36 6.44
C ALA A 74 -20.47 -3.22 6.41
N GLU A 75 -21.53 -3.41 5.64
CA GLU A 75 -22.80 -2.70 5.78
C GLU A 75 -23.70 -3.48 6.74
N ILE A 76 -24.34 -2.77 7.67
CA ILE A 76 -25.30 -3.35 8.61
C ILE A 76 -26.71 -2.89 8.22
N LYS A 77 -27.58 -3.85 7.89
CA LYS A 77 -28.98 -3.59 7.52
C LYS A 77 -29.86 -3.35 8.75
N ALA A 78 -29.60 -2.26 9.46
CA ALA A 78 -30.43 -1.81 10.57
C ALA A 78 -31.79 -1.29 10.10
N PRO A 79 -32.84 -1.36 10.94
CA PRO A 79 -34.13 -0.74 10.65
C PRO A 79 -33.98 0.76 10.37
N LEU A 80 -34.58 1.24 9.26
CA LEU A 80 -34.53 2.64 8.85
C LEU A 80 -35.02 3.60 9.94
N THR A 81 -36.04 3.19 10.70
CA THR A 81 -36.57 3.98 11.82
C THR A 81 -35.51 4.23 12.89
N MET A 82 -34.70 3.23 13.25
CA MET A 82 -33.64 3.40 14.25
C MET A 82 -32.52 4.32 13.76
N MET A 83 -32.17 4.27 12.48
CA MET A 83 -31.16 5.16 11.89
C MET A 83 -31.67 6.62 11.84
N ASN A 84 -32.93 6.82 11.47
CA ASN A 84 -33.57 8.14 11.51
C ASN A 84 -33.64 8.69 12.93
N ASP A 85 -34.05 7.87 13.90
CA ASP A 85 -34.10 8.26 15.31
C ASP A 85 -32.71 8.63 15.83
N CYS A 86 -31.66 7.90 15.41
CA CYS A 86 -30.28 8.23 15.76
C CYS A 86 -29.84 9.61 15.23
N ILE A 87 -30.21 9.97 14.00
CA ILE A 87 -29.88 11.28 13.41
C ILE A 87 -30.61 12.40 14.18
N ILE A 88 -31.88 12.17 14.53
CA ILE A 88 -32.69 13.14 15.28
C ILE A 88 -32.16 13.31 16.72
N ASP A 89 -31.70 12.23 17.35
CA ASP A 89 -31.11 12.25 18.70
C ASP A 89 -29.85 13.13 18.78
N HIS A 90 -29.09 13.22 17.67
CA HIS A 90 -27.97 14.16 17.52
C HIS A 90 -28.38 15.60 17.20
N GLY A 91 -29.68 15.90 17.22
CA GLY A 91 -30.22 17.23 16.97
C GLY A 91 -30.22 17.65 15.49
N CYS A 92 -30.10 16.69 14.58
CA CYS A 92 -30.03 16.95 13.14
C CYS A 92 -31.33 16.61 12.41
N ALA A 93 -31.60 17.35 11.33
CA ALA A 93 -32.71 17.04 10.43
C ALA A 93 -32.33 15.86 9.52
N LEU A 94 -33.28 14.99 9.16
CA LEU A 94 -33.01 13.85 8.28
C LEU A 94 -32.41 14.23 6.91
N SER A 95 -32.58 15.49 6.49
CA SER A 95 -31.97 16.04 5.27
C SER A 95 -30.50 16.44 5.41
N SER A 96 -29.90 16.36 6.60
CA SER A 96 -28.50 16.74 6.82
C SER A 96 -27.55 15.70 6.23
N LYS A 97 -26.57 16.13 5.45
CA LYS A 97 -25.58 15.23 4.85
C LYS A 97 -24.33 15.17 5.73
N ASP A 98 -24.29 14.20 6.63
CA ASP A 98 -23.18 14.00 7.56
C ASP A 98 -23.07 12.54 8.03
N ASN A 99 -21.99 12.24 8.75
CA ASN A 99 -21.79 10.99 9.46
C ASN A 99 -22.11 11.16 10.96
N PHE A 100 -22.83 10.21 11.53
CA PHE A 100 -23.27 10.26 12.93
C PHE A 100 -22.71 9.07 13.71
N PRO A 101 -22.28 9.29 14.97
CA PRO A 101 -22.01 8.17 15.87
C PRO A 101 -23.31 7.45 16.21
N ILE A 102 -23.24 6.14 16.48
CA ILE A 102 -24.41 5.38 16.90
C ILE A 102 -24.92 5.86 18.27
N ASN A 103 -26.23 5.82 18.48
CA ASN A 103 -26.84 6.08 19.78
C ASN A 103 -27.00 4.78 20.60
N SER A 104 -27.44 4.91 21.85
CA SER A 104 -27.63 3.78 22.77
C SER A 104 -28.61 2.72 22.25
N ALA A 105 -29.63 3.13 21.50
CA ALA A 105 -30.62 2.22 20.91
C ALA A 105 -29.97 1.34 19.83
N LEU A 106 -29.23 1.95 18.90
CA LEU A 106 -28.47 1.22 17.88
C LEU A 106 -27.38 0.35 18.50
N LYS A 107 -26.67 0.81 19.52
CA LYS A 107 -25.67 0.01 20.25
C LYS A 107 -26.27 -1.27 20.84
N THR A 108 -27.43 -1.15 21.50
CA THR A 108 -28.12 -2.30 22.09
C THR A 108 -28.58 -3.30 21.02
N TRP A 109 -29.15 -2.80 19.92
CA TRP A 109 -29.58 -3.62 18.79
C TRP A 109 -28.41 -4.30 18.07
N LEU A 110 -27.29 -3.59 17.86
CA LEU A 110 -26.07 -4.15 17.27
C LEU A 110 -25.51 -5.29 18.13
N LEU A 111 -25.49 -5.13 19.44
CA LEU A 111 -25.04 -6.18 20.35
C LEU A 111 -25.90 -7.45 20.18
N SER A 112 -27.22 -7.33 20.25
CA SER A 112 -28.13 -8.49 20.21
C SER A 112 -28.24 -9.14 18.84
N GLU A 113 -28.35 -8.37 17.76
CA GLU A 113 -28.68 -8.88 16.43
C GLU A 113 -27.45 -9.11 15.55
N VAL A 114 -26.30 -8.51 15.87
CA VAL A 114 -25.10 -8.53 15.02
C VAL A 114 -23.89 -9.14 15.73
N VAL A 115 -23.54 -8.65 16.92
CA VAL A 115 -22.27 -9.00 17.60
C VAL A 115 -22.36 -10.33 18.35
N GLU A 116 -23.46 -10.59 19.04
CA GLU A 116 -23.64 -11.79 19.88
C GLU A 116 -24.13 -13.01 19.09
N GLN A 117 -24.52 -12.82 17.83
CA GLN A 117 -24.98 -13.89 16.94
C GLN A 117 -23.79 -14.61 16.28
N GLU A 118 -23.87 -15.94 16.12
CA GLU A 118 -22.85 -16.68 15.37
C GLU A 118 -22.91 -16.39 13.86
N SER A 119 -24.09 -16.02 13.36
CA SER A 119 -24.33 -15.54 12.01
C SER A 119 -25.49 -14.55 12.04
N SER A 120 -25.26 -13.33 11.56
CA SER A 120 -26.28 -12.29 11.50
C SER A 120 -26.71 -12.04 10.06
N PRO A 121 -28.02 -12.11 9.74
CA PRO A 121 -28.52 -11.76 8.41
C PRO A 121 -28.43 -10.25 8.12
N PHE A 122 -28.20 -9.43 9.15
CA PHE A 122 -28.08 -7.98 9.02
C PHE A 122 -26.67 -7.53 8.66
N LEU A 123 -25.67 -8.38 8.86
CA LEU A 123 -24.28 -8.07 8.54
C LEU A 123 -23.96 -8.48 7.12
N ILE A 124 -23.71 -7.50 6.25
CA ILE A 124 -23.33 -7.70 4.86
C ILE A 124 -21.85 -7.31 4.72
N PRO A 125 -20.91 -8.27 4.68
CA PRO A 125 -19.50 -7.96 4.49
C PRO A 125 -19.28 -7.20 3.17
N THR A 126 -18.65 -6.05 3.25
CA THR A 126 -18.33 -5.20 2.08
C THR A 126 -17.00 -5.62 1.47
N ILE A 127 -16.09 -6.13 2.31
CA ILE A 127 -14.88 -6.77 1.85
C ILE A 127 -15.25 -8.18 1.38
N LYS A 128 -15.29 -8.39 0.07
CA LYS A 128 -15.20 -9.75 -0.47
C LYS A 128 -13.87 -10.31 -0.02
N GLU A 129 -13.85 -11.41 0.74
CA GLU A 129 -12.68 -12.27 0.88
C GLU A 129 -12.39 -12.94 -0.47
N GLU A 130 -12.13 -12.16 -1.51
CA GLU A 130 -11.29 -12.61 -2.59
C GLU A 130 -9.93 -12.02 -2.25
N ALA A 131 -9.09 -12.84 -1.60
CA ALA A 131 -7.69 -12.80 -1.95
C ALA A 131 -7.65 -13.12 -3.45
N GLU A 132 -7.92 -12.12 -4.30
CA GLU A 132 -7.63 -12.21 -5.71
C GLU A 132 -6.15 -12.51 -5.75
N GLN A 133 -5.82 -13.78 -5.95
CA GLN A 133 -4.45 -14.21 -6.10
C GLN A 133 -3.90 -13.36 -7.23
N GLU A 134 -2.96 -12.48 -6.88
CA GLU A 134 -2.48 -11.49 -7.81
C GLU A 134 -1.96 -12.21 -9.05
N ASN A 135 -2.48 -11.86 -10.23
CA ASN A 135 -2.02 -12.48 -11.46
C ASN A 135 -0.58 -12.04 -11.74
N MET A 136 0.39 -12.90 -11.44
CA MET A 136 1.82 -12.64 -11.60
C MET A 136 2.32 -12.79 -13.05
N GLY A 137 1.40 -12.87 -14.01
CA GLY A 137 1.73 -13.08 -15.41
C GLY A 137 2.19 -14.51 -15.68
N LYS A 138 2.94 -14.68 -16.78
CA LYS A 138 3.52 -15.97 -17.14
C LYS A 138 4.68 -16.30 -16.20
N THR A 139 4.83 -17.58 -15.87
CA THR A 139 5.99 -18.08 -15.13
C THR A 139 7.27 -17.69 -15.85
N LEU A 140 8.20 -17.09 -15.11
CA LEU A 140 9.50 -16.75 -15.64
C LEU A 140 10.33 -18.02 -15.89
N PRO A 141 11.21 -18.02 -16.89
CA PRO A 141 12.19 -19.09 -17.05
C PRO A 141 13.14 -19.14 -15.85
N PRO A 142 13.67 -20.32 -15.49
CA PRO A 142 14.66 -20.41 -14.42
C PRO A 142 15.97 -19.71 -14.82
N SER A 143 16.74 -19.27 -13.83
CA SER A 143 18.06 -18.66 -14.04
C SER A 143 18.97 -19.50 -14.94
N GLY A 144 19.66 -18.84 -15.85
CA GLY A 144 20.50 -19.43 -16.91
C GLY A 144 19.71 -19.94 -18.12
N LYS A 145 18.38 -19.86 -18.12
CA LYS A 145 17.50 -20.32 -19.22
C LYS A 145 16.56 -19.24 -19.75
N THR A 146 16.81 -17.97 -19.45
CA THR A 146 15.99 -16.86 -19.97
C THR A 146 16.05 -16.73 -21.49
N GLY A 147 17.12 -17.24 -22.10
CA GLY A 147 17.44 -16.99 -23.51
C GLY A 147 17.98 -15.58 -23.77
N PHE A 148 18.26 -14.81 -22.70
CA PHE A 148 18.93 -13.53 -22.80
C PHE A 148 20.37 -13.72 -23.29
N ASN A 149 20.69 -13.11 -24.43
CA ASN A 149 22.00 -13.17 -25.06
C ASN A 149 22.65 -11.78 -25.17
N GLY A 150 22.17 -10.81 -24.39
CA GLY A 150 22.68 -9.44 -24.41
C GLY A 150 23.87 -9.24 -23.47
N ASP A 151 24.48 -8.07 -23.56
CA ASP A 151 25.55 -7.67 -22.64
C ASP A 151 25.01 -7.44 -21.23
N ILE A 152 25.80 -7.83 -20.23
CA ILE A 152 25.54 -7.47 -18.82
C ILE A 152 25.84 -5.99 -18.65
N ILE A 153 24.87 -5.25 -18.10
CA ILE A 153 24.95 -3.81 -17.86
C ILE A 153 25.07 -3.56 -16.36
N HIS A 154 26.20 -2.99 -15.95
CA HIS A 154 26.40 -2.56 -14.58
C HIS A 154 25.87 -1.13 -14.38
N LEU A 155 24.75 -1.02 -13.68
CA LEU A 155 24.17 0.26 -13.29
C LEU A 155 24.86 0.82 -12.03
N PRO A 156 24.86 2.14 -11.84
CA PRO A 156 25.38 2.76 -10.61
C PRO A 156 24.69 2.20 -9.37
N GLU A 157 25.47 1.85 -8.36
CA GLU A 157 24.99 1.28 -7.08
C GLU A 157 24.99 2.30 -5.94
N GLU A 158 25.81 3.34 -6.04
CA GLU A 158 26.03 4.28 -4.95
C GLU A 158 24.88 5.30 -4.82
N PRO A 159 24.42 5.58 -3.58
CA PRO A 159 23.45 6.63 -3.34
C PRO A 159 23.94 7.99 -3.86
N SER A 160 23.05 8.72 -4.53
CA SER A 160 23.45 9.92 -5.29
C SER A 160 22.50 11.11 -5.06
N THR A 161 22.92 12.30 -5.51
CA THR A 161 22.08 13.51 -5.44
C THR A 161 21.93 14.11 -6.84
N TYR A 162 20.68 14.17 -7.31
CA TYR A 162 20.34 14.62 -8.66
C TYR A 162 19.43 15.84 -8.64
N ASP A 163 19.57 16.70 -9.65
CA ASP A 163 18.52 17.61 -10.07
C ASP A 163 17.72 17.03 -11.26
N ASP A 164 16.70 17.76 -11.70
CA ASP A 164 15.79 17.32 -12.77
C ASP A 164 16.50 17.16 -14.13
N GLU A 165 17.56 17.95 -14.40
CA GLU A 165 18.33 17.85 -15.65
C GLU A 165 19.17 16.57 -15.66
N GLN A 166 19.82 16.25 -14.54
CA GLN A 166 20.57 15.00 -14.39
C GLN A 166 19.67 13.76 -14.52
N ILE A 167 18.43 13.79 -14.03
CA ILE A 167 17.45 12.69 -14.22
C ILE A 167 17.10 12.51 -15.70
N LYS A 168 16.94 13.61 -16.45
CA LYS A 168 16.70 13.54 -17.90
C LYS A 168 17.90 12.96 -18.65
N GLU A 169 19.12 13.33 -18.27
CA GLU A 169 20.34 12.74 -18.84
C GLU A 169 20.44 11.24 -18.55
N ILE A 170 20.16 10.82 -17.31
CA ILE A 170 20.14 9.40 -16.92
C ILE A 170 19.13 8.63 -17.77
N THR A 171 17.89 9.13 -17.86
CA THR A 171 16.80 8.50 -18.61
C THR A 171 17.19 8.25 -20.06
N THR A 172 17.78 9.26 -20.71
CA THR A 172 18.17 9.18 -22.13
C THR A 172 19.44 8.37 -22.35
N ARG A 173 20.45 8.51 -21.49
CA ARG A 173 21.74 7.79 -21.57
C ARG A 173 21.58 6.27 -21.56
N TRP A 174 20.71 5.77 -20.70
CA TRP A 174 20.45 4.34 -20.55
C TRP A 174 19.27 3.83 -21.38
N ASN A 175 18.64 4.73 -22.15
CA ASN A 175 17.44 4.47 -22.92
C ASN A 175 16.28 3.92 -22.06
N PHE A 176 16.16 4.35 -20.81
CA PHE A 176 15.04 3.95 -19.95
C PHE A 176 13.75 4.58 -20.45
N TYR A 177 12.65 3.84 -20.34
CA TYR A 177 11.33 4.39 -20.59
C TYR A 177 10.96 5.43 -19.53
N ASP A 178 10.43 6.57 -19.96
CA ASP A 178 9.71 7.52 -19.12
C ASP A 178 8.63 8.17 -19.97
N THR A 179 7.37 8.16 -19.50
CA THR A 179 6.19 8.65 -20.23
C THR A 179 6.38 10.08 -20.79
N SER A 180 7.17 10.92 -20.12
CA SER A 180 7.39 12.32 -20.51
C SER A 180 8.78 12.58 -21.06
N LEU A 181 9.83 12.03 -20.43
CA LEU A 181 11.22 12.35 -20.76
C LEU A 181 11.78 11.50 -21.90
N ASN A 182 11.33 10.25 -22.03
CA ASN A 182 11.78 9.32 -23.06
C ASN A 182 10.68 8.29 -23.41
N PRO A 183 9.60 8.71 -24.09
CA PRO A 183 8.42 7.88 -24.33
C PRO A 183 8.64 6.74 -25.33
N GLN A 184 9.80 6.69 -25.98
CA GLN A 184 10.23 5.61 -26.87
C GLN A 184 11.41 4.83 -26.28
N GLY A 185 11.78 5.12 -25.02
CA GLY A 185 12.80 4.38 -24.30
C GLY A 185 12.38 2.94 -24.06
N GLU A 186 13.35 2.05 -24.07
CA GLU A 186 13.15 0.64 -23.76
C GLU A 186 14.44 0.06 -23.19
N PHE A 187 14.31 -0.64 -22.07
CA PHE A 187 15.39 -1.41 -21.46
C PHE A 187 14.90 -2.84 -21.22
N SER A 188 15.26 -3.77 -22.10
CA SER A 188 14.75 -5.14 -22.04
C SER A 188 15.51 -5.98 -21.01
N ASN A 189 14.93 -6.26 -19.85
CA ASN A 189 15.54 -7.10 -18.81
C ASN A 189 15.58 -8.60 -19.18
N GLY A 190 16.47 -9.34 -18.53
CA GLY A 190 16.54 -10.81 -18.57
C GLY A 190 15.95 -11.42 -17.31
N LEU A 191 14.65 -11.23 -17.07
CA LEU A 191 14.01 -11.65 -15.82
C LEU A 191 13.88 -13.18 -15.72
N ALA A 192 14.34 -13.74 -14.61
CA ALA A 192 14.33 -15.17 -14.32
C ALA A 192 13.75 -15.47 -12.94
N ASP A 193 13.13 -16.65 -12.83
CA ASP A 193 12.69 -17.23 -11.57
C ASP A 193 13.88 -17.81 -10.81
N THR A 194 13.98 -17.45 -9.53
CA THR A 194 14.99 -17.95 -8.58
C THR A 194 14.50 -19.21 -7.84
N GLY A 195 13.22 -19.56 -7.97
CA GLY A 195 12.61 -20.76 -7.39
C GLY A 195 12.22 -20.64 -5.93
N ASP A 196 12.46 -19.49 -5.29
CA ASP A 196 12.13 -19.23 -3.89
C ASP A 196 10.74 -18.58 -3.70
N THR A 197 10.06 -18.20 -4.79
CA THR A 197 8.78 -17.46 -4.81
C THR A 197 8.80 -16.10 -4.10
N LEU A 198 9.98 -15.61 -3.73
CA LEU A 198 10.26 -14.38 -2.99
C LEU A 198 11.11 -13.38 -3.78
N THR A 199 11.78 -13.83 -4.84
CA THR A 199 12.71 -12.99 -5.59
C THR A 199 12.64 -13.24 -7.09
N VAL A 200 13.16 -12.28 -7.85
CA VAL A 200 13.31 -12.33 -9.31
C VAL A 200 14.72 -11.88 -9.63
N SER A 201 15.46 -12.67 -10.42
CA SER A 201 16.78 -12.26 -10.92
C SER A 201 16.64 -11.53 -12.25
N ASP A 202 17.50 -10.56 -12.50
CA ASP A 202 17.67 -9.91 -13.80
C ASP A 202 19.07 -10.18 -14.34
N GLU A 203 19.17 -11.07 -15.32
CA GLU A 203 20.42 -11.47 -15.96
C GLU A 203 21.07 -10.32 -16.75
N ARG A 204 20.31 -9.29 -17.14
CA ARG A 204 20.86 -8.12 -17.83
C ARG A 204 21.62 -7.20 -16.89
N THR A 205 21.11 -6.98 -15.67
CA THR A 205 21.73 -6.06 -14.71
C THR A 205 22.61 -6.76 -13.68
N GLY A 206 22.52 -8.09 -13.57
CA GLY A 206 23.19 -8.85 -12.51
C GLY A 206 22.57 -8.58 -11.14
N LEU A 207 21.31 -8.12 -11.09
CA LEU A 207 20.61 -7.81 -9.86
C LEU A 207 19.55 -8.87 -9.53
N GLN A 208 19.30 -9.04 -8.24
CA GLN A 208 18.18 -9.80 -7.72
C GLN A 208 17.25 -8.85 -6.98
N TRP A 209 15.96 -9.00 -7.24
CA TRP A 209 14.90 -8.10 -6.77
C TRP A 209 13.92 -8.85 -5.90
N GLN A 210 13.33 -8.16 -4.92
CA GLN A 210 12.13 -8.69 -4.28
C GLN A 210 10.96 -8.67 -5.27
N TRP A 211 10.21 -9.77 -5.34
CA TRP A 211 8.99 -9.82 -6.17
C TRP A 211 7.86 -8.97 -5.58
N ALA A 212 7.82 -8.86 -4.25
CA ALA A 212 6.97 -7.98 -3.45
C ALA A 212 7.86 -7.18 -2.49
N GLY A 213 7.62 -5.88 -2.40
CA GLY A 213 8.47 -4.96 -1.66
C GLY A 213 8.02 -4.71 -0.22
N LEU A 214 8.62 -3.67 0.38
CA LEU A 214 8.26 -3.12 1.67
C LEU A 214 7.13 -2.09 1.54
N ASP A 215 6.22 -2.12 2.52
CA ASP A 215 5.05 -1.25 2.60
C ASP A 215 5.41 0.24 2.86
N LEU A 216 4.43 1.12 2.60
CA LEU A 216 4.52 2.56 2.72
C LEU A 216 4.95 2.99 4.12
N CYS A 217 6.11 3.63 4.22
CA CYS A 217 6.53 4.28 5.45
C CYS A 217 7.44 5.50 5.19
N SER A 218 7.85 6.18 6.25
CA SER A 218 8.84 7.26 6.13
C SER A 218 10.20 6.67 5.73
N VAL A 219 11.03 7.45 5.02
CA VAL A 219 12.37 7.02 4.64
C VAL A 219 13.22 6.57 5.84
N ARG A 220 13.07 7.21 7.01
CA ARG A 220 13.75 6.81 8.25
C ARG A 220 13.31 5.42 8.71
N ARG A 221 12.01 5.13 8.68
CA ARG A 221 11.50 3.78 9.02
C ARG A 221 11.89 2.77 7.96
N MET A 222 11.92 3.16 6.68
CA MET A 222 12.35 2.30 5.58
C MET A 222 13.78 1.81 5.80
N THR A 223 14.72 2.68 6.18
CA THR A 223 16.09 2.28 6.53
C THR A 223 16.11 1.24 7.64
N GLY A 224 15.35 1.45 8.73
CA GLY A 224 15.26 0.48 9.82
C GLY A 224 14.61 -0.85 9.40
N ASN A 225 13.60 -0.82 8.54
CA ASN A 225 12.97 -2.02 7.99
C ASN A 225 13.96 -2.82 7.13
N ILE A 226 14.80 -2.16 6.33
CA ILE A 226 15.85 -2.81 5.51
C ILE A 226 16.89 -3.46 6.42
N GLU A 227 17.36 -2.75 7.46
CA GLU A 227 18.31 -3.30 8.43
C GLU A 227 17.75 -4.55 9.14
N GLN A 228 16.47 -4.52 9.52
CA GLN A 228 15.82 -5.68 10.15
C GLN A 228 15.66 -6.83 9.16
N LEU A 229 15.20 -6.56 7.94
CA LEU A 229 15.06 -7.55 6.88
C LEU A 229 16.39 -8.26 6.57
N ASN A 230 17.48 -7.50 6.55
CA ASN A 230 18.83 -8.06 6.39
C ASN A 230 19.28 -8.87 7.60
N LYS A 231 18.94 -8.48 8.84
CA LYS A 231 19.23 -9.33 10.01
C LYS A 231 18.48 -10.65 9.97
N ASP A 232 17.25 -10.63 9.47
CA ASP A 232 16.38 -11.80 9.39
C ASP A 232 16.75 -12.75 8.23
N GLY A 233 17.59 -12.32 7.29
CA GLY A 233 18.08 -13.16 6.20
C GLY A 233 17.02 -13.44 5.14
N PHE A 234 16.31 -12.40 4.68
CA PHE A 234 15.25 -12.56 3.68
C PHE A 234 15.74 -13.28 2.42
N ALA A 235 15.02 -14.34 2.03
CA ALA A 235 15.39 -15.25 0.95
C ALA A 235 16.80 -15.86 1.08
N GLY A 236 17.35 -15.93 2.30
CA GLY A 236 18.71 -16.41 2.58
C GLY A 236 19.81 -15.36 2.42
N PHE A 237 19.46 -14.09 2.18
CA PHE A 237 20.42 -13.01 1.92
C PHE A 237 20.33 -11.89 2.96
N HIS A 238 21.45 -11.18 3.14
CA HIS A 238 21.65 -10.19 4.21
C HIS A 238 22.13 -8.82 3.68
N ASP A 239 22.14 -8.64 2.35
CA ASP A 239 22.72 -7.51 1.62
C ASP A 239 21.68 -6.75 0.77
N TRP A 240 20.40 -6.84 1.14
CA TRP A 240 19.32 -6.11 0.48
C TRP A 240 19.46 -4.61 0.71
N ARG A 241 19.28 -3.82 -0.35
CA ARG A 241 19.35 -2.37 -0.30
C ARG A 241 18.26 -1.72 -1.13
N MET A 242 18.05 -0.43 -0.86
CA MET A 242 17.25 0.42 -1.71
C MET A 242 17.95 0.57 -3.08
N PRO A 243 17.21 0.48 -4.21
CA PRO A 243 17.80 0.61 -5.53
C PRO A 243 18.21 2.06 -5.82
N THR A 244 19.17 2.26 -6.71
CA THR A 244 19.44 3.59 -7.28
C THR A 244 18.35 4.00 -8.27
N VAL A 245 18.41 5.24 -8.77
CA VAL A 245 17.47 5.72 -9.80
C VAL A 245 17.56 4.84 -11.04
N GLU A 246 18.79 4.58 -11.49
CA GLU A 246 19.10 3.80 -12.67
C GLU A 246 18.56 2.37 -12.56
N GLU A 247 18.82 1.71 -11.42
CA GLU A 247 18.35 0.34 -11.19
C GLU A 247 16.83 0.27 -11.16
N ALA A 248 16.16 1.19 -10.46
CA ALA A 248 14.70 1.21 -10.41
C ALA A 248 14.04 1.55 -11.75
N MET A 249 14.64 2.47 -12.52
CA MET A 249 14.20 2.81 -13.87
C MET A 249 14.44 1.68 -14.88
N SER A 250 15.44 0.83 -14.65
CA SER A 250 15.71 -0.33 -15.52
C SER A 250 14.56 -1.35 -15.53
N LEU A 251 13.65 -1.32 -14.55
CA LEU A 251 12.45 -2.17 -14.52
C LEU A 251 11.24 -1.54 -15.23
N MET A 252 11.35 -0.30 -15.70
CA MET A 252 10.24 0.44 -16.29
C MET A 252 9.92 -0.08 -17.69
N GLU A 253 8.70 -0.58 -17.87
CA GLU A 253 8.20 -1.08 -19.16
C GLU A 253 7.53 0.05 -19.97
N PRO A 254 7.54 0.01 -21.30
CA PRO A 254 6.95 1.07 -22.13
C PRO A 254 5.42 1.05 -22.19
N SER A 255 4.79 -0.02 -21.68
CA SER A 255 3.34 -0.16 -21.66
C SER A 255 2.86 -0.71 -20.31
N PRO A 256 1.69 -0.26 -19.83
CA PRO A 256 1.13 -0.77 -18.59
C PRO A 256 0.65 -2.23 -18.77
N ASN A 257 0.95 -3.06 -17.79
CA ASN A 257 0.48 -4.43 -17.70
C ASN A 257 -1.01 -4.51 -17.29
N ALA A 258 -1.56 -5.71 -17.12
CA ALA A 258 -2.96 -5.92 -16.70
C ALA A 258 -3.30 -5.35 -15.31
N LYS A 259 -2.29 -5.07 -14.48
CA LYS A 259 -2.40 -4.43 -13.17
C LYS A 259 -2.39 -2.89 -13.29
N GLY A 260 -2.22 -2.38 -14.51
CA GLY A 260 -2.12 -0.96 -14.83
C GLY A 260 -0.82 -0.34 -14.32
N LEU A 261 0.29 -1.09 -14.33
CA LEU A 261 1.64 -0.63 -13.99
C LEU A 261 2.59 -0.81 -15.17
N TYR A 262 3.46 0.17 -15.40
CA TYR A 262 4.60 0.16 -16.34
C TYR A 262 5.75 -0.68 -15.78
N LEU A 263 5.46 -1.95 -15.50
CA LEU A 263 6.34 -2.89 -14.84
C LEU A 263 6.01 -4.30 -15.34
N HIS A 264 7.02 -5.19 -15.39
CA HIS A 264 6.77 -6.58 -15.74
C HIS A 264 5.77 -7.23 -14.76
N SER A 265 4.88 -8.10 -15.25
CA SER A 265 3.78 -8.66 -14.45
C SER A 265 4.25 -9.59 -13.32
N CYS A 266 5.50 -10.05 -13.36
CA CYS A 266 6.11 -10.88 -12.30
C CYS A 266 6.30 -10.13 -10.97
N PHE A 267 6.16 -8.82 -10.96
CA PHE A 267 6.27 -7.99 -9.78
C PHE A 267 4.90 -7.65 -9.20
N SER A 268 4.79 -7.60 -7.87
CA SER A 268 3.54 -7.25 -7.19
C SER A 268 3.12 -5.79 -7.45
N LYS A 269 1.81 -5.58 -7.53
CA LYS A 269 1.17 -4.26 -7.68
C LYS A 269 1.17 -3.42 -6.41
N GLU A 270 1.50 -4.02 -5.27
CA GLU A 270 1.43 -3.36 -3.97
C GLU A 270 2.43 -2.19 -3.82
N GLN A 271 3.47 -2.14 -4.66
CA GLN A 271 4.45 -1.05 -4.71
C GLN A 271 4.35 -0.28 -6.04
N PRO A 272 3.33 0.58 -6.22
CA PRO A 272 3.10 1.33 -7.46
C PRO A 272 4.16 2.40 -7.71
N PHE A 273 4.83 2.88 -6.66
CA PHE A 273 5.97 3.76 -6.72
C PHE A 273 6.93 3.43 -5.57
N ILE A 274 8.23 3.59 -5.78
CA ILE A 274 9.23 3.23 -4.78
C ILE A 274 10.21 4.35 -4.48
N PHE A 275 10.70 4.38 -3.25
CA PHE A 275 11.92 5.10 -2.92
C PHE A 275 13.09 4.54 -3.73
N VAL A 276 13.97 5.46 -4.11
CA VAL A 276 15.30 5.16 -4.62
C VAL A 276 16.34 5.83 -3.71
N ALA A 277 17.56 5.31 -3.73
CA ALA A 277 18.70 5.79 -2.96
C ALA A 277 19.23 7.13 -3.53
N ALA A 278 18.34 8.10 -3.78
CA ALA A 278 18.70 9.40 -4.34
C ALA A 278 17.97 10.57 -3.67
N ARG A 279 18.76 11.63 -3.43
CA ARG A 279 18.28 12.93 -2.94
C ARG A 279 18.08 13.90 -4.10
N ARG A 280 17.16 14.84 -3.94
CA ARG A 280 17.01 15.96 -4.89
C ARG A 280 17.71 17.23 -4.40
N LYS A 281 18.34 17.98 -5.31
CA LYS A 281 18.81 19.35 -5.06
C LYS A 281 17.69 20.38 -5.29
N PRO A 282 17.50 21.40 -4.42
CA PRO A 282 18.22 21.62 -3.15
C PRO A 282 17.70 20.74 -2.00
N THR A 283 16.45 20.25 -2.08
CA THR A 283 15.87 19.37 -1.06
C THR A 283 14.90 18.38 -1.71
N GLY A 284 14.68 17.25 -1.04
CA GLY A 284 13.70 16.23 -1.41
C GLY A 284 14.29 14.85 -1.65
N TYR A 285 13.42 13.93 -2.04
CA TYR A 285 13.73 12.55 -2.38
C TYR A 285 13.19 12.23 -3.75
N TRP A 286 13.94 11.45 -4.53
CA TRP A 286 13.48 10.91 -5.80
C TRP A 286 12.72 9.61 -5.58
N PHE A 287 11.82 9.33 -6.52
CA PHE A 287 10.99 8.15 -6.59
C PHE A 287 10.87 7.69 -8.05
N VAL A 288 10.64 6.40 -8.22
CA VAL A 288 10.23 5.82 -9.51
C VAL A 288 8.77 5.40 -9.37
N ASP A 289 7.90 5.94 -10.23
CA ASP A 289 6.46 5.68 -10.25
C ASP A 289 6.10 4.76 -11.42
N TYR A 290 5.92 3.48 -11.12
CA TYR A 290 5.47 2.47 -12.07
C TYR A 290 3.99 2.63 -12.43
N LYS A 291 3.19 3.36 -11.63
CA LYS A 291 1.79 3.64 -11.97
C LYS A 291 1.68 4.68 -13.08
N GLN A 292 2.56 5.69 -13.06
CA GLN A 292 2.60 6.78 -14.04
C GLN A 292 3.67 6.59 -15.12
N GLY A 293 4.55 5.61 -14.99
CA GLY A 293 5.61 5.33 -15.94
C GLY A 293 6.70 6.41 -15.95
N LYS A 294 7.01 7.01 -14.80
CA LYS A 294 7.96 8.14 -14.74
C LYS A 294 8.72 8.25 -13.43
N THR A 295 9.78 9.04 -13.44
CA THR A 295 10.41 9.52 -12.21
C THR A 295 9.68 10.75 -11.66
N TYR A 296 9.66 10.90 -10.33
CA TYR A 296 9.20 12.13 -9.69
C TYR A 296 9.91 12.34 -8.35
N TRP A 297 9.75 13.52 -7.77
CA TRP A 297 10.31 13.84 -6.47
C TRP A 297 9.28 14.43 -5.53
N SER A 298 9.57 14.37 -4.24
CA SER A 298 8.81 15.11 -3.24
C SER A 298 9.69 15.73 -2.15
N SER A 299 9.16 16.76 -1.50
CA SER A 299 9.87 17.49 -0.45
C SER A 299 10.12 16.60 0.78
N GLY A 300 11.15 16.97 1.56
CA GLY A 300 11.55 16.21 2.75
C GLY A 300 10.56 16.25 3.92
N THR A 301 9.49 17.04 3.82
CA THR A 301 8.45 17.22 4.85
C THR A 301 7.30 16.19 4.77
N VAL A 302 7.59 15.04 4.15
CA VAL A 302 6.80 13.79 4.05
C VAL A 302 5.78 13.75 2.90
N PRO A 303 6.08 12.88 1.92
CA PRO A 303 5.26 11.72 1.66
C PRO A 303 6.08 10.46 1.93
N GLY A 304 5.50 9.49 2.61
CA GLY A 304 6.12 8.16 2.68
C GLY A 304 6.25 7.55 1.29
N GLY A 305 7.00 6.47 1.19
CA GLY A 305 7.15 5.69 -0.02
C GLY A 305 7.21 4.21 0.29
N PHE A 306 6.87 3.40 -0.70
CA PHE A 306 7.16 1.98 -0.70
C PHE A 306 8.63 1.75 -1.06
N CYS A 307 9.12 0.53 -0.94
CA CYS A 307 10.43 0.17 -1.51
C CYS A 307 10.37 -1.23 -2.10
N ARG A 308 11.12 -1.47 -3.18
CA ARG A 308 11.37 -2.80 -3.70
C ARG A 308 12.88 -2.98 -3.67
N LEU A 309 13.36 -3.82 -2.77
CA LEU A 309 14.79 -3.94 -2.54
C LEU A 309 15.45 -4.74 -3.66
N CYS A 310 16.72 -4.42 -3.89
CA CYS A 310 17.60 -5.17 -4.77
C CYS A 310 18.89 -5.53 -4.05
N ARG A 311 19.58 -6.53 -4.60
CA ARG A 311 20.95 -6.91 -4.25
C ARG A 311 21.70 -7.31 -5.52
N LYS A 312 23.03 -7.39 -5.44
CA LYS A 312 23.84 -7.95 -6.52
C LYS A 312 23.81 -9.47 -6.48
N MET A 313 23.77 -10.09 -7.65
CA MET A 313 24.05 -11.51 -7.80
C MET A 313 25.58 -11.71 -7.78
N GLU A 314 26.05 -12.66 -6.98
CA GLU A 314 27.48 -13.05 -6.95
C GLU A 314 27.86 -13.90 -8.16
#